data_AF-A0A359AJ99-F1
#
_entry.id   AF-A0A359AJ99-F1
#
_cell.length_a   1.000
_cell.length_b   1.000
_cell.length_c   1.000
_cell.angle_alpha   90.00
_cell.angle_beta   90.00
_cell.angle_gamma   90.00
#
_symmetry.space_group_name_H-M   'P 1'
#
loop_
_entity.id
_entity.type
_entity.pdbx_description
1 polymer ?
#
loop_
_entity_poly.entity_id
_entity_poly.type
_entity_poly.pdbx_seq_one_letter_code
_entity_poly.pdbx_strand_id
1 'polypeptide(L)'
;MDFLVKHMVIKEEFDEKMEKIDERFKKIDERFDSLKQEMNKQKLDILDAVDNKLAHLKGDLVILMRKEDKKVVALVEILKENKVIASENAKTVLAMEPFPQPAV
;
A
#
# COMPACT_ATOMS: atom_id res chain seq x y z
N MET A 1 -1.46 -72.02 8.33
CA MET A 1 -2.47 -70.97 8.57
C MET A 1 -1.86 -69.66 9.05
N ASP A 2 -0.83 -69.67 9.90
CA ASP A 2 -0.14 -68.46 10.43
C ASP A 2 0.30 -67.41 9.41
N PHE A 3 0.81 -67.82 8.23
CA PHE A 3 1.31 -66.88 7.23
C PHE A 3 0.20 -65.96 6.66
N LEU A 4 -0.99 -66.52 6.43
CA LEU A 4 -2.15 -65.79 5.90
C LEU A 4 -2.73 -64.83 6.94
N VAL A 5 -2.79 -65.27 8.20
CA VAL A 5 -3.24 -64.42 9.32
C VAL A 5 -2.30 -63.24 9.51
N LYS A 6 -0.98 -63.47 9.49
CA LYS A 6 0.02 -62.40 9.64
C LYS A 6 -0.05 -61.37 8.50
N HIS A 7 -0.25 -61.80 7.26
CA HIS A 7 -0.41 -60.88 6.12
C HIS A 7 -1.71 -60.07 6.18
N MET A 8 -2.80 -60.69 6.62
CA MET A 8 -4.09 -60.02 6.81
C MET A 8 -3.97 -58.91 7.88
N VAL A 9 -3.34 -59.21 9.02
CA VAL A 9 -3.11 -58.23 10.11
C VAL A 9 -2.20 -57.08 9.66
N ILE A 10 -1.14 -57.36 8.90
CA ILE A 10 -0.24 -56.30 8.37
C ILE A 10 -0.99 -55.35 7.43
N LYS A 11 -1.94 -55.88 6.64
CA LYS A 11 -2.75 -55.06 5.72
C LYS A 11 -3.72 -54.16 6.50
N GLU A 12 -4.39 -54.69 7.51
CA GLU A 12 -5.29 -53.91 8.37
C GLU A 12 -4.55 -52.78 9.10
N GLU A 13 -3.38 -53.07 9.69
CA GLU A 13 -2.55 -52.04 10.33
C GLU A 13 -2.05 -50.97 9.34
N PHE A 14 -1.83 -51.35 8.08
CA PHE A 14 -1.43 -50.43 7.02
C PHE A 14 -2.59 -49.53 6.59
N ASP A 15 -3.77 -50.10 6.40
CA ASP A 15 -4.98 -49.36 6.03
C ASP A 15 -5.35 -48.34 7.13
N GLU A 16 -5.28 -48.72 8.41
CA GLU A 16 -5.49 -47.79 9.53
C GLU A 16 -4.48 -46.64 9.57
N LYS A 17 -3.21 -46.90 9.24
CA LYS A 17 -2.18 -45.85 9.17
C LYS A 17 -2.43 -44.92 8.00
N MET A 18 -2.89 -45.44 6.87
CA MET A 18 -3.24 -44.62 5.70
C MET A 18 -4.44 -43.73 5.98
N GLU A 19 -5.49 -44.22 6.64
CA GLU A 19 -6.63 -43.38 7.05
C GLU A 19 -6.18 -42.25 7.98
N LYS A 20 -5.32 -42.53 8.98
CA LYS A 20 -4.76 -41.50 9.87
C LYS A 20 -3.90 -40.48 9.13
N ILE A 21 -3.22 -40.89 8.05
CA ILE A 21 -2.46 -39.99 7.19
C ILE A 21 -3.43 -39.09 6.41
N ASP A 22 -4.46 -39.66 5.78
CA ASP A 22 -5.46 -38.90 5.03
C ASP A 22 -6.18 -37.87 5.89
N GLU A 23 -6.55 -38.22 7.13
CA GLU A 23 -7.13 -37.27 8.09
C GLU A 23 -6.17 -36.11 8.43
N ARG A 24 -4.87 -36.39 8.55
CA ARG A 24 -3.86 -35.34 8.79
C ARG A 24 -3.71 -34.44 7.58
N PHE A 25 -3.71 -35.00 6.37
CA PHE A 25 -3.63 -34.21 5.14
C PHE A 25 -4.85 -33.30 4.97
N LYS A 26 -6.07 -33.79 5.23
CA LYS A 26 -7.28 -32.95 5.22
C LYS A 26 -7.16 -31.76 6.18
N LYS A 27 -6.67 -31.98 7.41
CA LYS A 27 -6.43 -30.91 8.39
C LYS A 27 -5.34 -29.94 7.95
N ILE A 28 -4.34 -30.40 7.18
CA ILE A 28 -3.30 -29.53 6.62
C ILE A 28 -3.91 -28.66 5.53
N ASP A 29 -4.72 -29.21 4.63
CA ASP A 29 -5.40 -28.46 3.57
C ASP A 29 -6.28 -27.34 4.15
N GLU A 30 -7.10 -27.66 5.16
CA GLU A 30 -7.92 -26.66 5.87
C GLU A 30 -7.08 -25.52 6.47
N ARG A 31 -5.93 -25.85 7.09
CA ARG A 31 -5.01 -24.84 7.63
C ARG A 31 -4.37 -24.00 6.53
N PHE A 32 -4.00 -24.61 5.40
CA PHE A 32 -3.44 -23.89 4.26
C PHE A 32 -4.46 -22.93 3.65
N ASP A 33 -5.71 -23.33 3.53
CA ASP A 33 -6.78 -22.45 3.06
C ASP A 33 -7.02 -21.28 4.02
N SER A 34 -7.03 -21.53 5.33
CA SER A 34 -7.12 -20.47 6.35
C SER A 34 -5.95 -19.49 6.24
N LEU A 35 -4.72 -19.98 6.14
CA LEU A 35 -3.52 -19.14 6.01
C LEU A 35 -3.56 -18.31 4.73
N LYS A 36 -4.05 -18.88 3.62
CA LYS A 36 -4.20 -18.15 2.36
C LYS A 36 -5.21 -17.02 2.47
N GLN A 37 -6.32 -17.25 3.18
CA GLN A 37 -7.31 -16.20 3.44
C GLN A 37 -6.74 -15.09 4.33
N GLU A 38 -6.04 -15.44 5.40
CA GLU A 38 -5.38 -14.47 6.29
C GLU A 38 -4.34 -13.64 5.55
N MET A 39 -3.50 -14.28 4.72
CA MET A 39 -2.50 -13.60 3.92
C MET A 39 -3.14 -12.63 2.90
N ASN A 40 -4.23 -13.03 2.26
CA ASN A 40 -4.98 -12.16 1.35
C ASN A 40 -5.56 -10.95 2.09
N LYS A 41 -6.11 -11.17 3.29
CA LYS A 41 -6.64 -10.09 4.13
C LYS A 41 -5.53 -9.12 4.55
N GLN A 42 -4.41 -9.64 5.05
CA GLN A 42 -3.25 -8.81 5.41
C GLN A 42 -2.74 -7.99 4.22
N LYS A 43 -2.72 -8.57 3.02
CA LYS A 43 -2.32 -7.84 1.80
C LYS A 43 -3.27 -6.68 1.51
N LEU A 44 -4.57 -6.86 1.65
CA LEU A 44 -5.57 -5.79 1.48
C LEU A 44 -5.37 -4.70 2.54
N ASP A 45 -5.24 -5.07 3.81
CA ASP A 45 -5.03 -4.11 4.91
C ASP A 45 -3.76 -3.27 4.71
N ILE A 46 -2.68 -3.88 4.21
CA ILE A 46 -1.43 -3.18 3.90
C ILE A 46 -1.62 -2.20 2.73
N LEU A 47 -2.34 -2.60 1.67
CA LEU A 47 -2.62 -1.72 0.53
C LEU A 47 -3.44 -0.52 0.97
N ASP A 48 -4.49 -0.72 1.75
CA ASP A 48 -5.31 0.36 2.31
C ASP A 48 -4.48 1.30 3.19
N ALA A 49 -3.60 0.75 4.04
CA ALA A 49 -2.72 1.56 4.88
C ALA A 49 -1.72 2.39 4.04
N VAL A 50 -1.20 1.84 2.95
CA VAL A 50 -0.30 2.54 2.02
C VAL A 50 -1.07 3.65 1.30
N ASP A 51 -2.25 3.37 0.77
CA ASP A 51 -3.07 4.36 0.06
C ASP A 51 -3.43 5.55 0.97
N ASN A 52 -3.81 5.28 2.22
CA ASN A 52 -4.08 6.33 3.20
C ASN A 52 -2.85 7.20 3.49
N LYS A 53 -1.67 6.59 3.66
CA LYS A 53 -0.42 7.34 3.87
C LYS A 53 -0.05 8.17 2.64
N LEU A 54 -0.22 7.63 1.44
CA LEU A 54 0.04 8.36 0.19
C LEU A 54 -0.90 9.54 0.03
N ALA A 55 -2.19 9.37 0.34
CA ALA A 55 -3.15 10.47 0.32
C ALA A 55 -2.77 11.59 1.30
N HIS A 56 -2.36 11.24 2.52
CA HIS A 56 -1.90 12.20 3.52
C HIS A 56 -0.64 12.96 3.05
N LEU A 57 0.39 12.24 2.62
CA LEU A 57 1.64 12.85 2.14
C LEU A 57 1.42 13.78 0.95
N LYS A 58 0.53 13.39 0.03
CA LYS A 58 0.14 14.25 -1.10
C LYS A 58 -0.56 15.51 -0.61
N GLY A 59 -1.44 15.40 0.40
CA GLY A 59 -2.09 16.55 1.04
C GLY A 59 -1.09 17.50 1.69
N ASP A 60 -0.16 16.97 2.47
CA ASP A 60 0.91 17.74 3.11
C ASP A 60 1.76 18.50 2.09
N LEU A 61 2.14 17.83 0.99
CA LEU A 61 2.91 18.43 -0.09
C LEU A 61 2.15 19.59 -0.73
N VAL A 62 0.86 19.44 -1.02
CA VAL A 62 0.02 20.53 -1.56
C VAL A 62 -0.03 21.71 -0.60
N ILE A 63 -0.15 21.47 0.71
CA ILE A 63 -0.17 22.53 1.71
C ILE A 63 1.18 23.25 1.77
N LEU A 64 2.29 22.52 1.73
CA LEU A 64 3.63 23.10 1.72
C LEU A 64 3.85 23.95 0.46
N MET A 65 3.53 23.41 -0.73
CA MET A 65 3.65 24.15 -1.99
C MET A 65 2.81 25.43 -1.98
N ARG A 66 1.59 25.41 -1.43
CA ARG A 66 0.77 26.62 -1.26
C ARG A 66 1.38 27.65 -0.30
N LYS A 67 2.03 27.20 0.77
CA LYS A 67 2.73 28.10 1.70
C LYS A 67 3.96 28.72 1.05
N GLU A 68 4.70 27.96 0.26
CA GLU A 68 5.84 28.44 -0.52
C GLU A 68 5.39 29.44 -1.57
N ASP A 69 4.31 29.16 -2.30
CA ASP A 69 3.72 30.08 -3.28
C ASP A 69 3.39 31.44 -2.65
N LYS A 70 2.74 31.45 -1.48
CA LYS A 70 2.48 32.70 -0.72
C LYS A 70 3.75 33.48 -0.39
N LYS A 71 4.84 32.79 -0.04
CA LYS A 71 6.13 33.44 0.24
C LYS A 71 6.74 34.01 -1.05
N VAL A 72 6.62 33.30 -2.17
CA VAL A 72 7.10 33.77 -3.48
C VAL A 72 6.33 35.03 -3.90
N VAL A 73 5.00 35.03 -3.75
CA VAL A 73 4.15 36.20 -4.04
C VAL A 73 4.60 37.41 -3.22
N ALA A 74 4.74 37.26 -1.90
CA ALA A 74 5.21 38.34 -1.03
C ALA A 74 6.61 38.84 -1.42
N LEU A 75 7.51 37.94 -1.82
CA LEU A 75 8.84 38.32 -2.30
C LEU A 75 8.76 39.12 -3.60
N VAL A 76 7.93 38.70 -4.56
CA VAL A 76 7.72 39.40 -5.84
C VAL A 76 7.16 40.81 -5.60
N GLU A 77 6.22 40.96 -4.66
CA GLU A 77 5.69 42.26 -4.24
C GLU A 77 6.79 43.17 -3.68
N ILE A 78 7.58 42.67 -2.73
CA ILE A 78 8.71 43.41 -2.12
C ILE A 78 9.73 43.83 -3.19
N LEU A 79 10.06 42.95 -4.13
CA LEU A 79 11.01 43.26 -5.20
C LEU A 79 10.47 44.30 -6.18
N LYS A 80 9.16 44.30 -6.44
CA LYS A 80 8.48 45.32 -7.25
C LYS A 80 8.46 46.67 -6.55
N GLU A 81 8.14 46.71 -5.26
CA GLU A 81 8.15 47.94 -4.44
C GLU A 81 9.54 48.58 -4.39
N ASN A 82 10.58 47.77 -4.25
CA ASN A 82 11.97 48.21 -4.26
C ASN A 82 12.52 48.49 -5.68
N LYS A 83 11.69 48.39 -6.72
CA LYS A 83 12.05 48.65 -8.13
C LYS A 83 13.21 47.78 -8.64
N VAL A 84 13.39 46.59 -8.06
CA VAL A 84 14.42 45.62 -8.47
C VAL A 84 13.99 44.88 -9.73
N ILE A 85 12.68 44.63 -9.88
CA ILE A 85 12.10 43.94 -11.04
C ILE A 85 11.05 44.81 -11.74
N ALA A 86 10.95 44.68 -13.07
CA ALA A 86 9.91 45.32 -13.85
C ALA A 86 8.54 44.66 -13.60
N SER A 87 7.45 45.43 -13.75
CA SER A 87 6.10 44.91 -13.54
C SER A 87 5.71 43.80 -14.52
N GLU A 88 6.31 43.75 -15.70
CA GLU A 88 6.11 42.67 -16.67
C GLU A 88 6.70 41.36 -16.13
N ASN A 89 7.96 41.38 -15.69
CA ASN A 89 8.63 40.22 -15.11
C ASN A 89 7.91 39.69 -13.86
N ALA A 90 7.37 40.58 -13.02
CA ALA A 90 6.55 40.18 -11.87
C ALA A 90 5.29 39.41 -12.29
N LYS A 91 4.58 39.88 -13.33
CA LYS A 91 3.41 39.18 -13.88
C LYS A 91 3.79 37.81 -14.46
N THR A 92 4.94 37.71 -15.13
CA THR A 92 5.43 36.45 -15.66
C THR A 92 5.66 35.43 -14.54
N VAL A 93 6.31 35.82 -13.45
CA VAL A 93 6.58 34.93 -12.30
C VAL A 93 5.28 34.48 -11.61
N LEU A 94 4.32 35.40 -11.42
CA LEU A 94 3.03 35.08 -10.80
C LEU A 94 2.11 34.21 -11.67
N ALA A 95 2.34 34.18 -12.99
CA ALA A 95 1.62 33.33 -13.93
C ALA A 95 2.24 31.93 -14.10
N MET A 96 3.35 31.63 -13.42
CA MET A 96 3.98 30.31 -13.49
C MET A 96 3.21 29.28 -12.66
N GLU A 97 3.33 28.02 -13.07
CA GLU A 97 2.97 26.88 -12.22
C GLU A 97 3.86 26.85 -10.96
N PRO A 98 3.38 26.35 -9.80
CA PRO A 98 2.28 25.39 -9.64
C PRO A 98 0.90 25.99 -9.36
N PHE A 99 0.80 27.26 -8.94
CA PHE A 99 -0.47 27.92 -8.66
C PHE A 99 -0.51 29.30 -9.33
N PRO A 100 -0.78 29.36 -10.65
CA PRO A 100 -0.80 30.63 -11.37
C PRO A 100 -1.89 31.54 -10.82
N GLN A 101 -1.53 32.78 -10.52
CA GLN A 101 -2.51 33.79 -10.11
C GLN A 101 -3.17 34.41 -11.34
N PRO A 102 -4.51 34.48 -11.38
CA PRO A 102 -5.20 35.15 -12.48
C PRO A 102 -4.76 36.62 -12.52
N ALA A 103 -4.44 37.11 -13.71
CA ALA A 103 -4.20 38.52 -13.93
C ALA A 103 -5.51 39.29 -13.65
N VAL A 104 -5.58 39.94 -12.49
CA VAL A 104 -6.62 40.93 -12.16
C VAL A 104 -6.30 42.25 -12.84
#